data_AF-A0A7X2I227-F1
#
_entry.id   AF-A0A7X2I227-F1
#
_cell.length_a   1.000
_cell.length_b   1.000
_cell.length_c   1.000
_cell.angle_alpha   90.00
_cell.angle_beta   90.00
_cell.angle_gamma   90.00
#
_symmetry.space_group_name_H-M   'P 1'
#
loop_
_entity.id
_entity.type
_entity.pdbx_description
1 polymer ?
#
loop_
_entity_poly.entity_id
_entity_poly.type
_entity_poly.pdbx_seq_one_letter_code
_entity_poly.pdbx_strand_id
1 'polypeptide(L)'
;MPKHLHSFRPAFLLLPLAAGLLAGCLEQVPGLGPDPRMVIRENEAKAIGSACRHAMRGIEDCYTLNPKAPKAMVFAGWKEMDEYMREHKLEGTPSVLTQKPEPARAREDDVETEYTRPRS
;
A
#
# COMPACT_ATOMS: atom_id res chain seq x y z
N MET A 1 -51.27 -36.97 25.05
CA MET A 1 -49.86 -36.58 24.80
C MET A 1 -49.45 -37.05 23.41
N PRO A 2 -49.43 -36.18 22.37
CA PRO A 2 -48.85 -36.55 21.08
C PRO A 2 -47.34 -36.26 21.08
N LYS A 3 -46.56 -37.28 20.70
CA LYS A 3 -45.12 -37.17 20.47
C LYS A 3 -44.91 -36.56 19.07
N HIS A 4 -44.53 -35.29 19.01
CA HIS A 4 -44.07 -34.67 17.75
C HIS A 4 -42.68 -35.20 17.41
N LEU A 5 -42.64 -36.30 16.65
CA LEU A 5 -41.44 -36.72 15.94
C LEU A 5 -41.15 -35.65 14.88
N HIS A 6 -40.21 -34.76 15.15
CA HIS A 6 -39.66 -33.86 14.14
C HIS A 6 -38.95 -34.72 13.09
N SER A 7 -39.64 -34.95 11.97
CA SER A 7 -39.02 -35.41 10.73
C SER A 7 -38.04 -34.32 10.30
N PHE A 8 -36.76 -34.48 10.67
CA PHE A 8 -35.68 -33.61 10.25
C PHE A 8 -35.50 -33.77 8.73
N ARG A 9 -36.20 -32.91 7.99
CA ARG A 9 -36.09 -32.85 6.53
C ARG A 9 -34.68 -32.35 6.18
N PRO A 10 -33.92 -33.03 5.32
CA PRO A 10 -32.56 -32.63 4.93
C PRO A 10 -32.49 -31.24 4.29
N ALA A 11 -33.64 -30.70 3.86
CA ALA A 11 -33.78 -29.31 3.39
C ALA A 11 -33.36 -28.25 4.42
N PHE A 12 -33.46 -28.52 5.73
CA PHE A 12 -33.06 -27.57 6.77
C PHE A 12 -31.54 -27.37 6.88
N LEU A 13 -30.73 -28.34 6.39
CA LEU A 13 -29.27 -28.24 6.37
C LEU A 13 -28.72 -27.57 5.10
N LEU A 14 -29.51 -27.50 4.04
CA LEU A 14 -29.10 -26.87 2.77
C LEU A 14 -29.15 -25.34 2.81
N LEU A 15 -30.02 -24.76 3.63
CA LEU A 15 -30.18 -23.32 3.78
C LEU A 15 -28.95 -22.61 4.39
N PRO A 16 -28.34 -23.08 5.51
CA PRO A 16 -27.13 -22.45 6.04
C PRO A 16 -25.90 -22.68 5.15
N LEU A 17 -25.83 -23.81 4.43
CA LEU A 17 -24.75 -24.09 3.48
C LEU A 17 -24.79 -23.12 2.28
N ALA A 18 -25.99 -22.90 1.72
CA ALA A 18 -26.20 -21.93 0.66
C ALA A 18 -25.92 -20.49 1.13
N ALA A 19 -26.32 -20.14 2.36
CA ALA A 19 -26.02 -18.84 2.94
C ALA A 19 -24.51 -18.61 3.14
N GLY A 20 -23.76 -19.64 3.55
CA GLY A 20 -22.30 -19.58 3.64
C GLY A 20 -21.60 -19.40 2.30
N LEU A 21 -22.10 -20.06 1.25
CA LEU A 21 -21.62 -19.87 -0.13
C LEU A 21 -21.90 -18.46 -0.67
N LEU A 22 -23.02 -17.85 -0.29
CA LEU A 22 -23.36 -16.45 -0.63
C LEU A 22 -22.52 -15.43 0.15
N ALA A 23 -22.14 -15.73 1.39
CA ALA A 23 -21.28 -14.85 2.21
C ALA A 23 -19.90 -14.63 1.60
N GLY A 24 -19.33 -15.63 0.91
CA GLY A 24 -18.05 -15.49 0.20
C GLY A 24 -18.12 -14.55 -1.03
N CYS A 25 -19.32 -14.27 -1.55
CA CYS A 25 -19.52 -13.34 -2.66
C CYS A 25 -19.74 -11.89 -2.20
N LEU A 26 -19.91 -11.65 -0.89
CA LEU A 26 -20.06 -10.31 -0.30
C LEU A 26 -18.73 -9.57 -0.13
N GLU A 27 -17.59 -10.23 -0.31
CA GLU A 27 -16.26 -9.57 -0.33
C GLU A 27 -16.06 -8.67 -1.56
N GLN A 28 -16.87 -8.86 -2.61
CA GLN A 28 -16.89 -8.02 -3.82
C GLN A 28 -18.04 -7.01 -3.84
N VAL A 29 -18.60 -6.58 -2.70
CA VAL A 29 -19.51 -5.41 -2.74
C VAL A 29 -18.71 -4.15 -3.05
N PRO A 30 -18.93 -3.48 -4.20
CA PRO A 30 -18.22 -2.26 -4.54
C PRO A 30 -18.57 -1.17 -3.51
N GLY A 31 -17.57 -0.71 -2.75
CA GLY A 31 -17.72 0.40 -1.81
C GLY A 31 -17.68 0.06 -0.31
N LEU A 32 -17.60 -1.22 0.08
CA LEU A 32 -17.36 -1.62 1.48
C LEU A 32 -15.88 -1.95 1.78
N GLY A 33 -15.01 -1.90 0.78
CA GLY A 33 -13.57 -2.09 0.95
C GLY A 33 -12.87 -0.87 1.57
N PRO A 34 -11.62 -1.04 2.05
CA PRO A 34 -10.80 0.08 2.50
C PRO A 34 -10.69 1.16 1.40
N ASP A 35 -10.62 2.43 1.81
CA ASP A 35 -10.54 3.57 0.88
C ASP A 35 -9.46 3.30 -0.19
N PRO A 36 -9.80 3.33 -1.50
CA PRO A 36 -8.85 3.06 -2.57
C PRO A 36 -7.55 3.87 -2.46
N ARG A 37 -7.61 5.10 -1.94
CA ARG A 37 -6.44 5.96 -1.73
C ARG A 37 -5.54 5.43 -0.62
N MET A 38 -6.11 4.83 0.42
CA MET A 38 -5.34 4.17 1.47
C MET A 38 -4.61 2.96 0.92
N VAL A 39 -5.31 2.12 0.16
CA VAL A 39 -4.72 0.93 -0.47
C VAL A 39 -3.57 1.32 -1.41
N ILE A 40 -3.76 2.36 -2.24
CA ILE A 40 -2.70 2.89 -3.11
C ILE A 40 -1.49 3.34 -2.28
N ARG A 41 -1.70 4.17 -1.23
CA ARG A 41 -0.60 4.63 -0.38
C ARG A 41 0.15 3.50 0.31
N GLU A 42 -0.56 2.47 0.76
CA GLU A 42 0.03 1.31 1.43
C GLU A 42 0.85 0.45 0.46
N ASN A 43 0.33 0.26 -0.76
CA ASN A 43 1.02 -0.47 -1.82
C ASN A 43 2.26 0.29 -2.31
N GLU A 44 2.18 1.62 -2.45
CA GLU A 44 3.35 2.46 -2.75
C GLU A 44 4.41 2.34 -1.65
N ALA A 45 4.00 2.37 -0.38
CA ALA A 45 4.93 2.25 0.73
C ALA A 45 5.63 0.88 0.76
N LYS A 46 4.90 -0.21 0.49
CA LYS A 46 5.51 -1.54 0.32
C LYS A 46 6.51 -1.55 -0.82
N ALA A 47 6.14 -1.02 -2.00
CA ALA A 47 7.03 -0.96 -3.15
C ALA A 47 8.31 -0.17 -2.85
N ILE A 48 8.21 0.96 -2.14
CA ILE A 48 9.35 1.74 -1.66
C ILE A 48 10.26 0.87 -0.79
N GLY A 49 9.70 0.16 0.20
CA GLY A 49 10.43 -0.73 1.09
C GLY A 49 11.19 -1.83 0.35
N SER A 50 10.53 -2.50 -0.59
CA SER A 50 11.12 -3.55 -1.40
C SER A 50 12.26 -3.02 -2.27
N ALA A 51 12.04 -1.90 -2.97
CA ALA A 51 13.08 -1.24 -3.77
C ALA A 51 14.29 -0.83 -2.91
N CYS A 52 14.03 -0.32 -1.72
CA CYS A 52 15.04 0.05 -0.74
C CYS A 52 15.93 -1.13 -0.32
N ARG A 53 15.33 -2.30 -0.09
CA ARG A 53 16.10 -3.49 0.25
C ARG A 53 16.95 -3.96 -0.92
N HIS A 54 16.35 -4.01 -2.12
CA HIS A 54 17.08 -4.35 -3.34
C HIS A 54 18.23 -3.38 -3.61
N ALA A 55 18.08 -2.12 -3.21
CA ALA A 55 19.09 -1.08 -3.26
C ALA A 55 20.22 -1.21 -2.22
N MET A 56 20.24 -2.32 -1.44
CA MET A 56 21.21 -2.60 -0.38
C MET A 56 21.23 -1.54 0.72
N ARG A 57 20.07 -0.94 1.04
CA ARG A 57 19.95 0.04 2.13
C ARG A 57 19.41 -0.54 3.42
N GLY A 58 19.87 0.03 4.53
CA GLY A 58 19.24 -0.15 5.83
C GLY A 58 17.84 0.46 5.87
N ILE A 59 16.96 -0.07 6.72
CA ILE A 59 15.58 0.41 6.84
C ILE A 59 15.51 1.87 7.35
N GLU A 60 16.44 2.28 8.20
CA GLU A 60 16.52 3.64 8.74
C GLU A 60 16.78 4.69 7.65
N ASP A 61 17.62 4.36 6.67
CA ASP A 61 17.86 5.23 5.51
C ASP A 61 16.57 5.39 4.70
N CYS A 62 15.80 4.31 4.55
CA CYS A 62 14.56 4.32 3.79
C CYS A 62 13.47 5.17 4.42
N TYR A 63 13.39 5.20 5.75
CA TYR A 63 12.52 6.14 6.47
C TYR A 63 12.96 7.59 6.27
N THR A 64 14.27 7.85 6.28
CA THR A 64 14.83 9.18 6.07
C THR A 64 14.56 9.70 4.65
N LEU A 65 14.71 8.83 3.64
CA LEU A 65 14.45 9.17 2.24
C LEU A 65 12.96 9.35 1.93
N ASN A 66 12.08 8.60 2.63
CA ASN A 66 10.64 8.55 2.35
C ASN A 66 9.79 8.93 3.57
N PRO A 67 9.89 10.17 4.09
CA PRO A 67 9.24 10.57 5.35
C PRO A 67 7.71 10.61 5.26
N LYS A 68 7.14 10.64 4.05
CA LYS A 68 5.68 10.63 3.82
C LYS A 68 5.10 9.21 3.72
N ALA A 69 5.95 8.20 3.58
CA ALA A 69 5.50 6.81 3.44
C ALA A 69 5.19 6.21 4.83
N PRO A 70 4.07 5.48 4.97
CA PRO A 70 3.77 4.71 6.18
C PRO A 70 4.90 3.75 6.54
N LYS A 71 5.65 4.03 7.63
CA LYS A 71 6.84 3.27 8.04
C LYS A 71 6.57 1.76 8.18
N ALA A 72 5.41 1.39 8.74
CA ALA A 72 5.03 -0.01 8.89
C ALA A 72 4.95 -0.75 7.55
N MET A 73 4.40 -0.11 6.51
CA MET A 73 4.26 -0.71 5.18
C MET A 73 5.58 -0.72 4.41
N VAL A 74 6.42 0.31 4.60
CA VAL A 74 7.80 0.30 4.11
C VAL A 74 8.58 -0.88 4.70
N PHE A 75 8.47 -1.11 6.02
CA PHE A 75 9.12 -2.25 6.67
C PHE A 75 8.59 -3.59 6.16
N ALA A 76 7.28 -3.71 5.96
CA ALA A 76 6.69 -4.92 5.39
C ALA A 76 7.30 -5.26 4.02
N GLY A 77 7.30 -4.31 3.08
CA GLY A 77 7.89 -4.53 1.76
C GLY A 77 9.41 -4.76 1.79
N TRP A 78 10.13 -4.13 2.72
CA TRP A 78 11.57 -4.36 2.92
C TRP A 78 11.87 -5.79 3.38
N LYS A 79 11.09 -6.32 4.32
CA LYS A 79 11.22 -7.71 4.79
C LYS A 79 10.86 -8.72 3.71
N GLU A 80 9.76 -8.50 3.00
CA GLU A 80 9.32 -9.37 1.90
C GLU A 80 10.42 -9.47 0.83
N MET A 81 11.06 -8.35 0.47
CA MET A 81 12.17 -8.36 -0.48
C MET A 81 13.45 -8.97 0.13
N ASP A 82 13.72 -8.81 1.42
CA ASP A 82 14.86 -9.48 2.09
C ASP A 82 14.73 -11.00 2.00
N GLU A 83 13.57 -11.51 2.40
CA GLU A 83 13.24 -12.93 2.35
C GLU A 83 13.36 -13.46 0.93
N TYR A 84 12.74 -12.77 -0.04
CA TYR A 84 12.83 -13.13 -1.46
C TYR A 84 14.29 -13.16 -1.97
N MET A 85 15.11 -12.17 -1.63
CA MET A 85 16.52 -12.16 -2.04
C MET A 85 17.32 -13.31 -1.42
N ARG A 86 17.04 -13.69 -0.16
CA ARG A 86 17.72 -14.81 0.51
C ARG A 86 17.31 -16.16 -0.06
N GLU A 87 16.02 -16.35 -0.29
CA GLU A 87 15.47 -17.59 -0.85
C GLU A 87 15.95 -17.82 -2.28
N HIS A 88 16.02 -16.76 -3.08
CA HIS A 88 16.36 -16.85 -4.51
C HIS A 88 17.81 -16.45 -4.84
N LYS A 89 18.63 -16.13 -3.82
CA LYS A 89 20.04 -15.72 -3.97
C LYS A 89 20.23 -14.57 -4.96
N LEU A 90 19.32 -13.60 -4.89
CA LEU A 90 19.39 -12.41 -5.75
C LEU A 90 20.40 -11.42 -5.18
N GLU A 91 21.25 -10.89 -6.05
CA GLU A 91 22.13 -9.79 -5.71
C GLU A 91 21.36 -8.46 -5.79
N GLY A 92 21.57 -7.61 -4.78
CA GLY A 92 21.03 -6.26 -4.80
C GLY A 92 21.90 -5.34 -5.63
N THR A 93 21.33 -4.21 -6.06
CA THR A 93 22.07 -3.18 -6.81
C THR A 93 22.25 -1.96 -5.92
N PRO A 94 23.47 -1.67 -5.44
CA PRO A 94 23.72 -0.50 -4.59
C PRO A 94 23.22 0.79 -5.25
N SER A 95 22.46 1.58 -4.50
CA SER A 95 21.94 2.84 -5.03
C SER A 95 23.02 3.92 -5.09
N VAL A 96 23.08 4.62 -6.21
CA VAL A 96 24.00 5.76 -6.43
C VAL A 96 23.55 7.05 -5.74
N LEU A 97 22.30 7.14 -5.29
CA LEU A 97 21.72 8.35 -4.70
C LEU A 97 21.99 8.43 -3.19
N THR A 98 23.09 9.00 -2.75
CA THR A 98 23.45 8.99 -1.31
C THR A 98 22.50 9.76 -0.39
N GLN A 99 21.81 10.81 -0.86
CA GLN A 99 20.94 11.63 -0.01
C GLN A 99 19.67 12.10 -0.72
N LYS A 100 18.62 12.37 0.07
CA LYS A 100 17.43 13.08 -0.42
C LYS A 100 17.84 14.52 -0.76
N PRO A 101 17.54 15.04 -1.96
CA PRO A 101 17.79 16.44 -2.27
C PRO A 101 17.06 17.32 -1.24
N GLU A 102 17.79 18.25 -0.62
CA GLU A 102 17.16 19.30 0.17
C GLU A 102 16.21 20.07 -0.76
N PRO A 103 14.95 20.34 -0.37
CA PRO A 103 14.08 21.14 -1.21
C PRO A 103 14.77 22.48 -1.45
N ALA A 104 15.06 22.79 -2.72
CA ALA A 104 15.62 24.07 -3.08
C ALA A 104 14.72 25.14 -2.45
N ARG A 105 15.28 25.94 -1.54
CA ARG A 105 14.61 27.14 -1.07
C ARG A 105 14.35 27.97 -2.32
N ALA A 106 13.09 28.04 -2.74
CA ALA A 106 12.68 29.02 -3.73
C ALA A 106 13.15 30.37 -3.17
N ARG A 107 14.13 30.99 -3.83
CA ARG A 107 14.43 32.39 -3.57
C ARG A 107 13.20 33.14 -4.04
N GLU A 108 12.42 33.63 -3.08
CA GLU A 108 11.37 34.61 -3.29
C GLU A 108 12.01 35.97 -3.59
N ASP A 109 12.71 36.09 -4.70
CA ASP A 109 13.15 37.39 -5.23
C ASP A 109 13.08 37.26 -6.76
N ASP A 110 12.56 38.29 -7.43
CA ASP A 110 12.21 38.37 -8.86
C ASP A 110 10.77 37.96 -9.21
N VAL A 111 9.79 38.45 -8.43
CA VAL A 111 8.54 38.96 -9.05
C VAL A 111 8.72 40.47 -9.22
N GLU A 112 9.48 40.88 -10.24
CA GLU A 112 9.34 42.24 -10.76
C GLU A 112 8.34 42.19 -11.92
N THR A 113 7.18 42.76 -11.65
CA THR A 113 6.07 42.92 -12.58
C THR A 113 6.45 43.88 -13.71
N GLU A 114 7.01 43.39 -14.82
CA GLU A 114 7.06 44.17 -16.05
C GLU A 114 5.70 44.07 -16.79
N TYR A 115 4.72 44.81 -16.26
CA TYR A 115 3.55 45.26 -17.01
C TYR A 115 3.37 46.76 -16.80
N THR A 116 3.95 47.57 -17.70
CA THR A 116 3.67 48.99 -18.01
C THR A 116 4.67 49.37 -19.12
N ARG A 117 4.39 49.79 -20.37
CA ARG A 117 3.26 50.44 -21.09
C ARG A 117 3.55 50.29 -22.60
N PRO A 118 2.57 50.30 -23.53
CA PRO A 118 2.85 50.35 -24.96
C PRO A 118 3.55 51.67 -25.33
N ARG A 119 4.58 51.59 -26.19
CA ARG A 119 5.24 52.77 -26.76
C ARG A 119 4.33 53.36 -27.85
N SER A 120 4.00 54.63 -27.66
CA SER A 120 3.39 55.63 -28.57
C SER A 120 3.16 55.24 -30.02
#